data_AF-A0A812IZF7-F1
#
_entry.id   AF-A0A812IZF7-F1
#
_cell.length_a   1.000
_cell.length_b   1.000
_cell.length_c   1.000
_cell.angle_alpha   90.00
_cell.angle_beta   90.00
_cell.angle_gamma   90.00
#
_symmetry.space_group_name_H-M   'P 1'
#
loop_
_entity.id
_entity.type
_entity.pdbx_description
1 polymer ?
#
loop_
_entity_poly.entity_id
_entity_poly.type
_entity_poly.pdbx_seq_one_letter_code
_entity_poly.pdbx_strand_id
1 'polypeptide(L)'
;MMDPLEIDDFDRLAMPARALFLIGPDKRCRSTILYPATTGRNFAEVLRVIDSLYLTSCVQVGTPANWHSGDEVLLAMNAPEAA
;
A
#
# COMPACT_ATOMS: atom_id res chain seq x y z
N MET A 1 -2.16 8.15 -17.97
CA MET A 1 -1.15 8.79 -18.83
C MET A 1 0.08 7.92 -18.73
N MET A 2 0.51 7.29 -19.82
CA MET A 2 1.72 6.47 -19.84
C MET A 2 2.92 7.42 -19.77
N ASP A 3 3.88 7.18 -18.90
CA ASP A 3 5.09 8.01 -18.81
C ASP A 3 5.82 7.90 -20.16
N PRO A 4 6.31 9.00 -20.77
CA PRO A 4 7.12 8.89 -21.99
C PRO A 4 8.34 7.97 -21.83
N LEU A 5 8.85 7.81 -20.60
CA LEU A 5 9.93 6.88 -20.27
C LEU A 5 9.48 5.42 -20.14
N GLU A 6 8.19 5.13 -20.25
CA GLU A 6 7.61 3.76 -20.26
C GLU A 6 7.41 3.22 -21.68
N ILE A 7 8.06 3.84 -22.67
CA ILE A 7 8.12 3.36 -24.05
C ILE A 7 9.58 3.07 -24.36
N ASP A 8 9.87 1.85 -24.80
CA ASP A 8 11.20 1.48 -25.25
C ASP A 8 11.56 2.18 -26.57
N ASP A 9 12.77 2.73 -26.65
CA ASP A 9 13.25 3.51 -27.80
C ASP A 9 13.52 2.63 -29.04
N PHE A 10 13.75 1.33 -28.85
CA PHE A 10 14.13 0.41 -29.91
C PHE A 10 12.91 -0.21 -30.62
N ASP A 11 12.00 -0.84 -29.86
CA ASP A 11 10.84 -1.54 -30.41
C ASP A 11 9.50 -0.82 -30.19
N ARG A 12 9.50 0.37 -29.57
CA ARG A 12 8.28 1.10 -29.14
C ARG A 12 7.34 0.24 -28.28
N LEU A 13 7.92 -0.71 -27.55
CA LEU A 13 7.17 -1.57 -26.63
C LEU A 13 6.89 -0.84 -25.32
N ALA A 14 5.74 -1.13 -24.73
CA ALA A 14 5.41 -0.61 -23.41
C ALA A 14 6.26 -1.29 -22.34
N MET A 15 6.90 -0.49 -21.49
CA MET A 15 7.62 -0.96 -20.32
C MET A 15 6.71 -0.91 -19.08
N PRO A 16 6.91 -1.80 -18.10
CA PRO A 16 6.13 -1.74 -16.87
C PRO A 16 6.47 -0.47 -16.10
N ALA A 17 5.41 0.22 -15.64
CA ALA A 17 5.53 1.24 -14.60
C ALA A 17 6.07 0.64 -13.29
N ARG A 18 6.37 1.49 -12.30
CA ARG A 18 6.88 1.08 -10.98
C ARG A 18 5.73 0.58 -10.09
N ALA A 19 5.13 -0.52 -10.46
CA ALA A 19 4.09 -1.18 -9.68
C ALA A 19 4.68 -1.88 -8.44
N LEU A 20 3.94 -1.83 -7.34
CA LEU A 20 4.19 -2.58 -6.10
C LEU A 20 2.87 -3.17 -5.62
N PHE A 21 2.88 -4.47 -5.30
CA PHE A 21 1.74 -5.20 -4.78
C PHE A 21 2.09 -5.77 -3.40
N LEU A 22 1.27 -5.48 -2.40
CA LEU A 22 1.36 -6.14 -1.09
C LEU A 22 0.39 -7.31 -1.07
N ILE A 23 0.94 -8.53 -0.97
CA ILE A 23 0.18 -9.78 -1.04
C ILE A 23 0.16 -10.42 0.35
N GLY A 24 -1.03 -10.71 0.86
CA GLY A 24 -1.20 -11.38 2.14
C GLY A 24 -0.93 -12.89 2.06
N PRO A 25 -0.81 -13.58 3.21
CA PRO A 25 -0.64 -15.04 3.26
C PRO A 25 -1.76 -15.83 2.57
N ASP A 26 -2.96 -15.24 2.48
CA ASP A 26 -4.11 -15.79 1.76
C ASP A 26 -4.05 -15.58 0.23
N LYS A 27 -2.91 -15.13 -0.29
CA LYS A 27 -2.65 -14.86 -1.71
C LYS A 27 -3.54 -13.76 -2.31
N ARG A 28 -4.16 -12.94 -1.46
CA ARG A 28 -4.97 -11.79 -1.90
C ARG A 28 -4.15 -10.52 -1.86
N CYS A 29 -4.36 -9.65 -2.85
CA CYS A 29 -3.78 -8.31 -2.88
C CYS A 29 -4.43 -7.45 -1.79
N ARG A 30 -3.60 -6.85 -0.92
CA ARG A 30 -4.01 -5.97 0.18
C ARG A 30 -3.87 -4.50 -0.16
N SER A 31 -2.86 -4.15 -0.94
CA SER A 31 -2.61 -2.78 -1.38
C SER A 31 -1.79 -2.80 -2.67
N THR A 32 -2.02 -1.80 -3.52
CA THR A 32 -1.29 -1.58 -4.76
C THR A 32 -0.81 -0.14 -4.80
N ILE A 33 0.46 0.06 -5.16
CA ILE A 33 1.04 1.37 -5.44
C ILE A 33 1.55 1.36 -6.87
N LEU A 34 1.11 2.32 -7.67
CA LEU A 34 1.52 2.46 -9.06
C LEU A 34 2.16 3.83 -9.26
N TYR A 35 3.49 3.87 -9.35
CA TYR A 35 4.24 5.08 -9.66
C TYR A 35 4.75 5.03 -11.10
N PRO A 36 4.84 6.19 -11.79
CA PRO A 36 5.46 6.25 -13.11
C PRO A 36 6.98 6.04 -13.02
N ALA A 37 7.62 5.73 -14.15
CA ALA A 37 9.07 5.59 -14.25
C ALA A 37 9.85 6.82 -13.72
N THR A 38 9.34 8.02 -13.94
CA THR A 38 9.91 9.30 -13.46
C THR A 38 9.90 9.48 -11.93
N THR A 39 9.00 8.79 -11.20
CA THR A 39 8.80 9.06 -9.75
C THR A 39 9.33 7.92 -8.88
N GLY A 40 10.31 8.23 -8.04
CA GLY A 40 10.85 7.29 -7.05
C GLY A 40 9.82 6.91 -5.98
N ARG A 41 9.86 5.66 -5.51
CA ARG A 41 8.97 5.16 -4.44
C ARG A 41 9.49 5.55 -3.06
N ASN A 42 8.57 5.84 -2.14
CA ASN A 42 8.89 5.99 -0.73
C ASN A 42 8.72 4.64 0.00
N PHE A 43 9.83 4.00 0.38
CA PHE A 43 9.79 2.73 1.11
C PHE A 43 9.37 2.86 2.57
N ALA A 44 9.50 4.04 3.18
CA ALA A 44 8.96 4.28 4.52
C ALA A 44 7.43 4.15 4.51
N GLU A 45 6.77 4.63 3.45
CA GLU A 45 5.32 4.45 3.27
C GLU A 45 4.96 2.98 3.07
N VAL A 46 5.76 2.22 2.32
CA VAL A 46 5.54 0.78 2.15
C VAL A 46 5.58 0.05 3.49
N LEU A 47 6.57 0.35 4.34
CA LEU A 47 6.65 -0.22 5.69
C LEU A 47 5.46 0.21 6.57
N ARG A 48 5.10 1.49 6.56
CA ARG A 48 3.96 2.03 7.31
C ARG A 48 2.63 1.34 6.93
N VAL A 49 2.43 1.08 5.64
CA VAL A 49 1.25 0.35 5.15
C VAL A 49 1.30 -1.12 5.57
N ILE A 50 2.47 -1.76 5.56
CA ILE A 50 2.63 -3.14 6.05
C ILE A 50 2.26 -3.22 7.54
N ASP A 51 2.75 -2.29 8.37
CA ASP A 51 2.43 -2.24 9.80
C ASP A 51 0.94 -2.03 10.05
N SER A 52 0.30 -1.12 9.30
CA SER A 52 -1.16 -0.91 9.34
C SER A 52 -1.93 -2.16 8.96
N LEU A 53 -1.57 -2.83 7.85
CA LEU A 53 -2.21 -4.05 7.40
C LEU A 53 -2.04 -5.20 8.40
N TYR A 54 -0.87 -5.30 9.04
CA TYR A 54 -0.62 -6.31 10.06
C TYR A 54 -1.47 -6.03 11.31
N LEU A 55 -1.46 -4.80 11.83
CA LEU A 55 -2.25 -4.41 13.01
C LEU A 55 -3.75 -4.65 12.82
N THR A 56 -4.30 -4.18 11.69
CA THR A 56 -5.73 -4.35 11.36
C THR A 56 -6.11 -5.81 11.08
N SER A 57 -5.13 -6.69 10.81
CA SER A 57 -5.36 -8.13 10.70
C SER A 57 -5.45 -8.83 12.05
N CYS A 58 -4.81 -8.28 13.09
CA CYS A 58 -4.79 -8.84 14.44
C CYS A 58 -5.94 -8.31 15.31
N VAL A 59 -6.32 -7.05 15.13
CA VAL A 59 -7.31 -6.35 15.97
C VAL A 59 -8.31 -5.60 15.08
N GLN A 60 -9.58 -5.56 15.48
CA GLN A 60 -10.64 -4.81 14.78
C GLN A 60 -10.51 -3.29 14.99
N VAL A 61 -9.47 -2.70 14.39
CA VAL A 61 -9.20 -1.27 14.39
C VAL A 61 -8.91 -0.78 12.97
N GLY A 62 -9.02 0.53 12.75
CA GLY A 62 -8.59 1.22 11.53
C GLY A 62 -7.49 2.23 11.85
N THR A 63 -6.47 2.31 10.99
CA THR A 63 -5.42 3.33 11.12
C THR A 63 -5.85 4.63 10.41
N PRO A 64 -5.91 5.79 11.07
CA PRO A 64 -6.32 7.05 10.46
C PRO A 64 -5.31 7.57 9.42
N ALA A 65 -5.65 8.69 8.77
CA ALA A 65 -4.75 9.35 7.83
C ALA A 65 -3.41 9.72 8.50
N ASN A 66 -2.31 9.49 7.80
CA ASN A 66 -0.93 9.74 8.27
C ASN A 66 -0.53 8.98 9.56
N TRP A 67 -1.25 7.93 9.92
CA TRP A 67 -0.94 7.11 11.09
C TRP A 67 0.45 6.47 11.01
N HIS A 68 1.19 6.49 12.12
CA HIS A 68 2.42 5.76 12.35
C HIS A 68 2.28 4.81 13.56
N SER A 69 3.17 3.82 13.65
CA SER A 69 3.18 2.89 14.78
C SER A 69 3.32 3.64 16.11
N GLY A 70 2.37 3.43 17.02
CA GLY A 70 2.26 4.15 18.30
C GLY A 70 1.18 5.24 18.32
N ASP A 71 0.70 5.69 17.15
CA ASP A 71 -0.40 6.66 17.08
C ASP A 71 -1.75 6.02 17.41
N GLU A 72 -2.70 6.87 17.80
CA GLU A 72 -4.08 6.47 18.06
C GLU A 72 -4.76 5.84 16.84
N VAL A 73 -5.63 4.88 17.11
CA VAL A 73 -6.37 4.12 16.11
C VAL A 73 -7.87 4.34 16.25
N LEU A 74 -8.60 4.12 15.16
CA LEU A 74 -10.04 4.17 15.11
C LEU A 74 -10.61 2.80 15.50
N LEU A 75 -11.55 2.75 16.42
CA LEU A 75 -12.30 1.52 16.69
C LEU A 75 -13.18 1.17 15.50
N ALA A 76 -13.18 -0.10 15.10
CA ALA A 76 -14.11 -0.56 14.08
C ALA A 76 -15.56 -0.45 14.60
N MET A 77 -16.47 0.02 13.76
CA MET A 77 -17.89 0.25 14.12
C MET A 77 -18.61 -1.02 14.61
N ASN A 78 -18.06 -2.20 14.31
CA ASN A 78 -18.58 -3.50 14.69
C ASN A 78 -17.70 -4.24 15.72
N ALA A 79 -16.79 -3.53 16.40
CA ALA A 79 -16.05 -4.10 17.50
C ALA A 79 -17.02 -4.43 18.66
N PRO A 80 -16.91 -5.62 19.29
CA PRO A 80 -17.72 -5.94 20.46
C PRO A 80 -17.45 -4.90 21.58
N GLU A 81 -18.52 -4.54 22.30
CA GLU A 81 -18.43 -3.60 23.42
C GLU A 81 -17.44 -4.16 24.46
N ALA A 82 -16.46 -3.35 24.83
CA ALA A 82 -15.46 -3.75 25.82
C ALA A 82 -16.18 -3.98 27.15
N ALA A 83 -16.08 -5.21 27.66
CA ALA A 83 -16.67 -5.64 28.94
C ALA A 83 -16.03 -4.92 30.13
#